data_AF-A0A0N9NM83-F1
#
_entry.id   AF-A0A0N9NM83-F1
#
_cell.length_a   1.000
_cell.length_b   1.000
_cell.length_c   1.000
_cell.angle_alpha   90.00
_cell.angle_beta   90.00
_cell.angle_gamma   90.00
#
_symmetry.space_group_name_H-M   'P 1'
#
loop_
_entity.id
_entity.type
_entity.pdbx_description
1 polymer ?
#
loop_
_entity_poly.entity_id
_entity_poly.type
_entity_poly.pdbx_seq_one_letter_code
_entity_poly.pdbx_strand_id
1 'polypeptide(L)'
;MLTDYDRAWLDGLRQSFQSWSQLALAQRRGTPESELRAVAGEVLVYHSQMFVRAQQLVEAVERDVPPSQVNEVYRYRCACAVHQFAATGGLSANDARAFLIASGHHGCDLEAMRDEAAAAMEYTLEAINGFADE
;
A
#
# COMPACT_ATOMS: atom_id res chain seq x y z
N MET A 1 6.05 -38.09 6.91
CA MET A 1 7.21 -37.27 7.31
C MET A 1 7.02 -35.91 6.66
N LEU A 2 7.12 -34.80 7.41
CA LEU A 2 7.00 -33.46 6.82
C LEU A 2 8.23 -33.18 5.95
N THR A 3 8.01 -32.63 4.75
CA THR A 3 9.08 -32.16 3.88
C THR A 3 9.64 -30.83 4.40
N ASP A 4 10.79 -30.40 3.89
CA ASP A 4 11.33 -29.07 4.24
C ASP A 4 10.45 -27.92 3.73
N TYR A 5 9.73 -28.14 2.62
CA TYR A 5 8.71 -27.22 2.13
C TYR A 5 7.55 -27.06 3.12
N ASP A 6 7.04 -28.18 3.65
CA ASP A 6 5.95 -28.14 4.65
C ASP A 6 6.39 -27.41 5.92
N ARG A 7 7.64 -27.60 6.35
CA ARG A 7 8.19 -26.89 7.52
C ARG A 7 8.28 -25.39 7.27
N ALA A 8 8.83 -24.98 6.13
CA ALA A 8 8.93 -23.57 5.77
C ALA A 8 7.55 -22.90 5.68
N TRP A 9 6.56 -23.59 5.09
CA TRP A 9 5.20 -23.10 5.01
C TRP A 9 4.54 -22.95 6.39
N LEU A 10 4.69 -23.95 7.28
CA LEU A 10 4.17 -23.90 8.64
C LEU A 10 4.82 -22.80 9.48
N ASP A 11 6.13 -22.59 9.31
CA ASP A 11 6.85 -21.51 9.99
C ASP A 11 6.39 -20.14 9.48
N GLY A 12 6.20 -19.98 8.17
CA GLY A 12 5.62 -18.77 7.58
C GLY A 12 4.21 -18.49 8.10
N LEU A 13 3.36 -19.53 8.20
CA LEU A 13 2.01 -19.41 8.75
C LEU A 13 2.05 -18.97 10.22
N ARG A 14 2.94 -19.55 11.05
CA ARG A 14 3.10 -19.14 12.45
C ARG A 14 3.52 -17.68 12.57
N GLN A 15 4.49 -17.24 11.74
CA GLN A 15 4.94 -15.85 11.73
C GLN A 15 3.84 -14.90 11.26
N SER A 16 3.03 -15.30 10.27
CA SER A 16 1.87 -14.53 9.81
C SER A 16 0.88 -14.29 10.95
N PHE A 17 0.47 -15.33 11.69
CA PHE A 17 -0.40 -15.16 12.86
C PHE A 17 0.18 -14.23 13.92
N GLN A 18 1.48 -14.32 14.20
CA GLN A 18 2.14 -13.43 15.16
C GLN A 18 2.11 -11.98 14.66
N SER A 19 2.47 -11.73 13.41
CA SER A 19 2.46 -10.38 12.83
C SER A 19 1.06 -9.75 12.82
N TRP A 20 0.03 -10.55 12.52
CA TRP A 20 -1.38 -10.16 12.59
C TRP A 20 -1.82 -9.80 14.00
N SER A 21 -1.37 -10.55 15.01
CA SER A 21 -1.68 -10.26 16.40
C SER A 21 -1.11 -8.90 16.84
N GLN A 22 0.08 -8.53 16.35
CA GLN A 22 0.70 -7.23 16.63
C GLN A 22 -0.10 -6.09 16.02
N LEU A 23 -0.53 -6.22 14.76
CA LEU A 23 -1.39 -5.22 14.12
C LEU A 23 -2.72 -5.06 14.87
N ALA A 24 -3.37 -6.16 15.26
CA ALA A 24 -4.63 -6.11 16.01
C ALA A 24 -4.46 -5.44 17.39
N LEU A 25 -3.35 -5.70 18.08
CA LEU A 25 -3.03 -5.04 19.35
C LEU A 25 -2.75 -3.54 19.15
N ALA A 26 -2.00 -3.17 18.12
CA ALA A 26 -1.71 -1.77 17.80
C ALA A 26 -3.00 -0.98 17.53
N GLN A 27 -3.93 -1.55 16.75
CA GLN A 27 -5.24 -0.95 16.49
C GLN A 27 -6.05 -0.73 17.79
N ARG A 28 -6.11 -1.75 18.66
CA ARG A 28 -6.83 -1.67 19.93
C ARG A 28 -6.24 -0.65 20.91
N ARG A 29 -4.93 -0.38 20.81
CA ARG A 29 -4.24 0.62 21.64
C ARG A 29 -4.43 2.06 21.13
N GLY A 30 -5.08 2.26 19.97
CA GLY A 30 -5.20 3.57 19.36
C GLY A 30 -3.85 4.11 18.89
N THR A 31 -2.97 3.22 18.43
CA THR A 31 -1.64 3.59 17.90
C THR A 31 -1.79 4.61 16.77
N PRO A 32 -0.98 5.69 16.74
CA PRO A 32 -1.02 6.69 15.67
C PRO A 32 -0.87 6.05 14.28
N GLU A 33 -1.44 6.68 13.27
CA GLU A 33 -1.49 6.13 11.91
C GLU A 33 -0.09 5.85 11.31
N SER A 34 0.89 6.71 11.59
CA SER A 34 2.28 6.52 11.15
C SER A 34 2.94 5.27 11.73
N GLU A 35 2.73 5.01 13.02
CA GLU A 35 3.22 3.80 13.68
C GLU A 35 2.40 2.57 13.27
N LEU A 36 1.10 2.74 13.08
CA LEU A 36 0.22 1.68 12.60
C LEU A 36 0.61 1.21 11.19
N ARG A 37 1.02 2.14 10.33
CA ARG A 37 1.58 1.85 9.00
C ARG A 37 2.83 0.99 9.09
N ALA A 38 3.77 1.34 9.97
CA ALA A 38 4.99 0.56 10.17
C ALA A 38 4.69 -0.87 10.67
N VAL A 39 3.76 -1.01 11.63
CA VAL A 39 3.34 -2.33 12.13
C VAL A 39 2.63 -3.13 11.03
N ALA A 40 1.75 -2.50 10.25
CA ALA A 40 1.08 -3.13 9.13
C ALA A 40 2.06 -3.57 8.03
N GLY A 41 3.11 -2.80 7.78
CA GLY A 41 4.17 -3.12 6.83
C GLY A 41 4.91 -4.43 7.14
N GLU A 42 5.04 -4.77 8.42
CA GLU A 42 5.67 -6.01 8.90
C GLU A 42 4.71 -7.22 8.92
N VAL A 43 3.42 -7.02 8.59
CA VAL A 43 2.47 -8.14 8.48
C VAL A 43 2.83 -9.03 7.31
N LEU A 44 2.94 -10.34 7.57
CA LEU A 44 3.11 -11.32 6.51
C LEU A 44 1.74 -11.68 5.91
N VAL A 45 1.55 -11.25 4.67
CA VAL A 45 0.37 -11.55 3.84
C VAL A 45 0.66 -12.73 2.92
N TYR A 46 -0.37 -13.53 2.61
CA TYR A 46 -0.21 -14.64 1.68
C TYR A 46 -0.53 -14.19 0.25
N HIS A 47 0.46 -14.26 -0.64
CA HIS A 47 0.34 -13.87 -2.04
C HIS A 47 1.19 -14.78 -2.92
N SER A 48 0.69 -15.20 -4.08
CA SER A 48 1.41 -16.07 -5.04
C SER A 48 2.09 -17.27 -4.39
N GLN A 49 1.35 -17.98 -3.52
CA GLN A 49 1.81 -19.19 -2.83
C GLN A 49 2.93 -19.00 -1.80
N MET A 50 3.20 -17.76 -1.39
CA MET A 50 4.21 -17.46 -0.39
C MET A 50 3.77 -16.35 0.59
N PHE A 51 4.38 -16.36 1.77
CA PHE A 51 4.22 -15.27 2.73
C PHE A 51 5.21 -14.16 2.42
N VAL A 52 4.72 -12.93 2.26
CA VAL A 52 5.51 -11.74 1.98
C VAL A 52 5.13 -10.62 2.93
N ARG A 53 6.07 -9.72 3.26
CA ARG A 53 5.70 -8.55 4.05
C ARG A 53 4.79 -7.64 3.24
N ALA A 54 3.76 -7.09 3.88
CA ALA A 54 2.86 -6.14 3.25
C ALA A 54 3.62 -4.96 2.63
N GLN A 55 4.64 -4.43 3.32
CA GLN A 55 5.48 -3.34 2.81
C GLN A 55 6.23 -3.72 1.52
N GLN A 56 6.76 -4.94 1.42
CA GLN A 56 7.44 -5.41 0.21
C GLN A 56 6.48 -5.49 -0.98
N LEU A 57 5.22 -5.87 -0.70
CA LEU A 57 4.18 -5.93 -1.73
C LEU A 57 3.75 -4.53 -2.17
N VAL A 58 3.63 -3.58 -1.23
CA VAL A 58 3.35 -2.17 -1.53
C VAL A 58 4.44 -1.60 -2.44
N GLU A 59 5.71 -1.79 -2.08
CA GLU A 59 6.84 -1.32 -2.89
C GLU A 59 6.87 -1.93 -4.28
N ALA A 60 6.47 -3.19 -4.42
CA ALA A 60 6.36 -3.83 -5.73
C ALA A 60 5.28 -3.18 -6.59
N VAL A 61 4.11 -2.89 -6.01
CA VAL A 61 2.99 -2.24 -6.71
C VAL A 61 3.33 -0.79 -7.07
N GLU A 62 3.90 -0.02 -6.14
CA GLU A 62 4.26 1.38 -6.37
C GLU A 62 5.41 1.55 -7.38
N ARG A 63 6.30 0.57 -7.49
CA ARG A 63 7.40 0.58 -8.48
C ARG A 63 6.88 0.54 -9.92
N ASP A 64 5.74 -0.09 -10.14
CA ASP A 64 5.13 -0.20 -11.47
C ASP A 64 4.31 1.05 -11.84
N VAL A 65 4.16 2.01 -10.91
CA VAL A 65 3.46 3.28 -11.17
C VAL A 65 4.35 4.22 -11.98
N PRO A 66 3.88 4.71 -13.14
CA PRO A 66 4.66 5.65 -13.94
C PRO A 66 4.97 6.94 -13.15
N PRO A 67 6.22 7.41 -13.15
CA PRO A 67 6.59 8.63 -12.44
C PRO A 67 5.82 9.83 -12.99
N SER A 68 5.65 10.86 -12.16
CA SER A 68 5.05 12.14 -12.53
C SER A 68 5.89 13.28 -11.95
N GLN A 69 6.00 14.37 -12.71
CA GLN A 69 6.64 15.60 -12.23
C GLN A 69 5.75 16.39 -11.26
N VAL A 70 4.43 16.12 -11.28
CA VAL A 70 3.46 16.64 -10.33
C VAL A 70 3.25 15.59 -9.23
N ASN A 71 3.56 15.95 -7.99
CA ASN A 71 3.57 15.03 -6.84
C ASN A 71 2.16 14.52 -6.50
N GLU A 72 1.15 15.38 -6.60
CA GLU A 72 -0.26 15.05 -6.36
C GLU A 72 -0.74 13.98 -7.35
N VAL A 73 -0.35 14.11 -8.62
CA VAL A 73 -0.64 13.12 -9.66
C VAL A 73 0.06 11.80 -9.37
N TYR A 74 1.32 11.83 -8.94
CA TYR A 74 2.05 10.60 -8.57
C TYR A 74 1.36 9.90 -7.40
N ARG A 75 1.04 10.64 -6.33
CA ARG A 75 0.33 10.13 -5.15
C ARG A 75 -1.03 9.54 -5.49
N TYR A 76 -1.82 10.21 -6.32
CA TYR A 76 -3.11 9.70 -6.79
C TYR A 76 -2.95 8.38 -7.55
N ARG A 77 -1.96 8.30 -8.47
CA ARG A 77 -1.69 7.06 -9.22
C ARG A 77 -1.25 5.92 -8.29
N CYS A 78 -0.41 6.18 -7.29
CA CYS A 78 -0.03 5.18 -6.29
C CYS A 78 -1.26 4.69 -5.51
N ALA A 79 -2.12 5.60 -5.05
CA ALA A 79 -3.35 5.24 -4.35
C ALA A 79 -4.25 4.36 -5.24
N CYS A 80 -4.46 4.73 -6.50
CA CYS A 80 -5.21 3.91 -7.46
C CYS A 80 -4.60 2.51 -7.64
N ALA A 81 -3.29 2.41 -7.86
CA ALA A 81 -2.62 1.14 -8.08
C ALA A 81 -2.73 0.21 -6.86
N VAL A 82 -2.52 0.76 -5.67
CA VAL A 82 -2.67 0.03 -4.40
C VAL A 82 -4.12 -0.42 -4.20
N HIS A 83 -5.11 0.45 -4.38
CA HIS A 83 -6.53 0.08 -4.21
C HIS A 83 -6.98 -0.97 -5.25
N GLN A 84 -6.55 -0.83 -6.50
CA GLN A 84 -6.79 -1.83 -7.53
C GLN A 84 -6.16 -3.17 -7.16
N PHE A 85 -4.90 -3.17 -6.72
CA PHE A 85 -4.21 -4.38 -6.30
C PHE A 85 -4.88 -5.03 -5.08
N ALA A 86 -5.31 -4.25 -4.08
CA ALA A 86 -6.04 -4.75 -2.93
C ALA A 86 -7.36 -5.46 -3.34
N ALA A 87 -8.02 -4.98 -4.40
CA ALA A 87 -9.27 -5.52 -4.91
C ALA A 87 -9.08 -6.77 -5.80
N THR A 88 -8.05 -6.80 -6.65
CA THR A 88 -7.90 -7.82 -7.70
C THR A 88 -6.64 -8.66 -7.59
N GLY A 89 -5.72 -8.33 -6.69
CA GLY A 89 -4.39 -8.97 -6.54
C GLY A 89 -4.37 -10.30 -5.80
N GLY A 90 -5.54 -10.94 -5.61
CA GLY A 90 -5.64 -12.26 -4.99
C GLY A 90 -5.35 -12.29 -3.48
N LEU A 91 -5.40 -11.14 -2.80
CA LEU A 91 -5.30 -11.08 -1.34
C LEU A 91 -6.61 -11.49 -0.68
N SER A 92 -6.52 -12.09 0.52
CA SER A 92 -7.69 -12.23 1.38
C SER A 92 -8.18 -10.84 1.83
N ALA A 93 -9.44 -10.72 2.26
CA ALA A 93 -9.97 -9.42 2.74
C ALA A 93 -9.17 -8.86 3.92
N ASN A 94 -8.63 -9.73 4.79
CA ASN A 94 -7.76 -9.31 5.87
C ASN A 94 -6.41 -8.84 5.32
N ASP A 95 -5.75 -9.64 4.49
CA ASP A 95 -4.46 -9.28 3.90
C ASP A 95 -4.52 -7.98 3.08
N ALA A 96 -5.59 -7.78 2.32
CA ALA A 96 -5.86 -6.54 1.59
C ALA A 96 -5.94 -5.34 2.53
N ARG A 97 -6.56 -5.49 3.72
CA ARG A 97 -6.61 -4.44 4.73
C ARG A 97 -5.24 -4.12 5.32
N ALA A 98 -4.44 -5.13 5.69
CA ALA A 98 -3.07 -4.89 6.18
C ALA A 98 -2.21 -4.21 5.12
N PHE A 99 -2.32 -4.66 3.87
CA PHE A 99 -1.67 -4.06 2.71
C PHE A 99 -2.07 -2.59 2.50
N LEU A 100 -3.36 -2.26 2.57
CA LEU A 100 -3.85 -0.87 2.46
C LEU A 100 -3.34 0.02 3.61
N ILE A 101 -3.26 -0.50 4.83
CA ILE A 101 -2.72 0.27 5.97
C ILE A 101 -1.22 0.49 5.77
N ALA A 102 -0.49 -0.54 5.33
CA ALA A 102 0.95 -0.47 5.06
C ALA A 102 1.29 0.55 3.96
N SER A 103 0.46 0.68 2.93
CA SER A 103 0.65 1.69 1.88
C SER A 103 0.42 3.12 2.34
N GLY A 104 -0.29 3.32 3.44
CA GLY A 104 -0.75 4.64 3.88
C GLY A 104 -1.89 5.20 3.01
N HIS A 105 -2.53 4.35 2.20
CA HIS A 105 -3.71 4.73 1.40
C HIS A 105 -5.02 4.17 1.95
N HIS A 106 -4.98 3.59 3.16
CA HIS A 106 -6.16 3.10 3.84
C HIS A 106 -7.09 4.25 4.25
N GLY A 107 -8.32 4.23 3.75
CA GLY A 107 -9.32 5.25 4.07
C GLY A 107 -9.16 6.57 3.31
N CYS A 108 -8.23 6.65 2.35
CA CYS A 108 -8.15 7.78 1.44
C CYS A 108 -9.40 7.88 0.56
N ASP A 109 -9.81 9.11 0.27
CA ASP A 109 -10.83 9.41 -0.73
C ASP A 109 -10.16 9.58 -2.10
N LEU A 110 -10.34 8.59 -2.98
CA LEU A 110 -9.76 8.61 -4.32
C LEU A 110 -10.37 9.70 -5.21
N GLU A 111 -11.61 10.14 -4.96
CA GLU A 111 -12.23 11.23 -5.73
C GLU A 111 -11.59 12.56 -5.33
N ALA A 112 -11.42 12.82 -4.03
CA ALA A 112 -10.72 14.00 -3.54
C ALA A 112 -9.27 14.06 -4.06
N MET A 113 -8.54 12.94 -4.01
CA MET A 113 -7.17 12.87 -4.54
C MET A 113 -7.11 13.10 -6.05
N ARG A 114 -8.11 12.65 -6.81
CA ARG A 114 -8.21 12.91 -8.25
C ARG A 114 -8.37 14.41 -8.52
N ASP A 115 -9.24 15.06 -7.77
CA ASP A 115 -9.54 16.47 -7.94
C ASP A 115 -8.33 17.34 -7.55
N GLU A 116 -7.62 16.99 -6.47
CA GLU A 116 -6.33 17.60 -6.09
C GLU A 116 -5.26 17.43 -7.19
N ALA A 117 -5.14 16.23 -7.76
CA ALA A 117 -4.21 15.95 -8.84
C ALA A 117 -4.53 16.74 -10.11
N ALA A 118 -5.82 16.90 -10.46
CA ALA A 118 -6.26 17.68 -11.60
C ALA A 118 -5.93 19.17 -11.42
N ALA A 119 -6.24 19.74 -10.25
CA ALA A 119 -5.90 21.13 -9.94
C ALA A 119 -4.39 21.37 -10.01
N ALA A 120 -3.58 20.48 -9.42
CA ALA A 120 -2.11 20.60 -9.45
C ALA A 120 -1.55 20.55 -10.88
N MET A 121 -2.14 19.74 -11.77
CA MET A 121 -1.77 19.72 -13.19
C MET A 121 -2.09 21.04 -13.89
N GLU A 122 -3.27 21.60 -13.65
CA GLU A 122 -3.70 22.88 -14.22
C GLU A 122 -2.73 24.01 -13.82
N TYR A 123 -2.43 24.15 -12.53
CA TYR A 123 -1.45 25.13 -12.04
C TYR A 123 -0.06 24.94 -12.67
N THR A 124 0.37 23.69 -12.86
CA THR A 124 1.68 23.40 -13.47
C THR A 124 1.71 23.81 -14.94
N LEU A 125 0.62 23.57 -15.68
CA LEU A 125 0.50 23.96 -17.08
C LEU A 125 0.45 25.49 -17.23
N GLU A 126 -0.30 26.17 -16.38
CA GLU A 126 -0.34 27.64 -16.34
C GLU A 126 1.04 28.23 -16.06
N ALA A 127 1.78 27.69 -15.09
CA ALA A 127 3.14 28.15 -14.80
C ALA A 127 4.05 28.00 -16.01
N ILE A 128 4.06 26.82 -16.67
CA ILE A 128 4.90 26.56 -17.84
C ILE A 128 4.55 27.51 -19.00
N ASN A 129 3.26 27.71 -19.27
CA ASN A 129 2.82 28.58 -20.37
C ASN A 129 3.06 30.06 -20.05
N GLY A 130 2.87 30.49 -18.79
CA GLY A 130 3.17 31.85 -18.35
C GLY A 130 4.65 32.22 -18.45
N PHE A 131 5.56 31.25 -18.32
CA PHE A 131 6.99 31.44 -18.58
C PHE A 131 7.36 31.47 -20.08
N ALA A 132 6.49 31.00 -20.97
CA ALA A 132 6.74 31.02 -22.41
C ALA A 132 6.39 32.36 -23.08
N ASP A 133 5.64 33.22 -22.38
CA ASP A 133 5.16 34.53 -22.86
C ASP A 133 6.00 35.73 -22.34
N GLU A 134 7.08 35.49 -21.59
CA GLU A 134 8.09 36.49 -21.14
C GLU A 134 9.40 36.41 -21.94
#